data_AF-A0A4Q2EGN2-F1
#
_entry.id   AF-A0A4Q2EGN2-F1
#
_cell.length_a   1.000
_cell.length_b   1.000
_cell.length_c   1.000
_cell.angle_alpha   90.00
_cell.angle_beta   90.00
_cell.angle_gamma   90.00
#
_symmetry.space_group_name_H-M   'P 1'
#
loop_
_entity.id
_entity.type
_entity.pdbx_description
1 polymer ?
#
loop_
_entity_poly.entity_id
_entity_poly.type
_entity_poly.pdbx_seq_one_letter_code
_entity_poly.pdbx_strand_id
1 'polypeptide(L)'
;MSMSVDDTPLEPEDVPGIKSALLRYRLMAWIVGVLLVVLVVIGMPLKYFGGNDLVVTVVGSPHGWLYMILLITAYDLGRRVKWPWMRLLLIALGGTVPFMSFVAEYYATKDVKHRLAAVEEGAPEVS
;
A
#
# COMPACT_ATOMS: atom_id res chain seq x y z
N MET A 1 -18.32 -28.95 4.09
CA MET A 1 -18.35 -27.48 3.99
C MET A 1 -17.05 -26.98 4.63
N SER A 2 -15.96 -26.94 3.86
CA SER A 2 -14.67 -26.45 4.35
C SER A 2 -14.74 -24.93 4.44
N MET A 3 -14.75 -24.38 5.65
CA MET A 3 -14.43 -22.96 5.86
C MET A 3 -13.11 -22.68 5.15
N SER A 4 -13.14 -21.86 4.09
CA SER A 4 -11.91 -21.36 3.50
C SER A 4 -11.23 -20.49 4.56
N VAL A 5 -9.90 -20.60 4.69
CA VAL A 5 -9.12 -19.78 5.65
C VAL A 5 -9.31 -18.28 5.39
N ASP A 6 -9.80 -17.93 4.20
CA ASP A 6 -10.12 -16.58 3.76
C ASP A 6 -11.43 -16.04 4.36
N ASP A 7 -12.31 -16.90 4.91
CA ASP A 7 -13.61 -16.53 5.48
C ASP A 7 -13.61 -16.37 7.01
N THR A 8 -12.50 -16.62 7.73
CA THR A 8 -12.49 -16.35 9.18
C THR A 8 -12.65 -14.85 9.37
N PRO A 9 -13.71 -14.40 10.10
CA PRO A 9 -13.93 -13.00 10.39
C PRO A 9 -12.70 -12.40 11.08
N LEU A 10 -12.44 -11.12 10.83
CA LEU A 10 -11.42 -10.39 11.57
C LEU A 10 -11.85 -10.30 13.03
N GLU A 11 -10.95 -10.61 13.96
CA GLU A 11 -11.27 -10.56 15.38
C GLU A 11 -11.10 -9.12 15.93
N PRO A 12 -11.94 -8.67 16.87
CA PRO A 12 -11.84 -7.31 17.43
C PRO A 12 -10.46 -7.00 18.04
N GLU A 13 -9.78 -8.01 18.56
CA GLU A 13 -8.42 -7.90 19.12
C GLU A 13 -7.34 -7.54 18.09
N ASP A 14 -7.55 -7.86 16.81
CA ASP A 14 -6.62 -7.55 15.72
C ASP A 14 -6.72 -6.12 15.18
N VAL A 15 -7.84 -5.44 15.49
CA VAL A 15 -8.17 -4.10 14.96
C VAL A 15 -7.06 -3.07 15.18
N PRO A 16 -6.46 -2.94 16.38
CA PRO A 16 -5.36 -1.99 16.62
C PRO A 16 -4.13 -2.29 15.75
N GLY A 17 -3.83 -3.58 15.55
CA GLY A 17 -2.72 -4.04 14.71
C GLY A 17 -2.94 -3.71 13.23
N ILE A 18 -4.16 -3.91 12.73
CA ILE A 18 -4.56 -3.58 11.35
C ILE A 18 -4.50 -2.06 11.12
N LYS A 19 -5.03 -1.24 12.05
CA LYS A 19 -4.98 0.22 11.96
C LYS A 19 -3.52 0.73 11.88
N SER A 20 -2.62 0.14 12.67
CA SER A 20 -1.19 0.48 12.67
C SER A 20 -0.48 0.04 11.38
N ALA A 21 -0.76 -1.17 10.89
CA ALA A 21 -0.21 -1.66 9.62
C ALA A 21 -0.68 -0.82 8.43
N LEU A 22 -1.95 -0.41 8.42
CA LEU A 22 -2.51 0.48 7.41
C LEU A 22 -1.77 1.82 7.39
N LEU A 23 -1.50 2.42 8.54
CA LEU A 23 -0.78 3.69 8.62
C LEU A 23 0.62 3.58 8.00
N ARG A 24 1.38 2.52 8.33
CA ARG A 24 2.71 2.27 7.75
C ARG A 24 2.64 2.12 6.23
N TYR A 25 1.71 1.30 5.74
CA TYR A 25 1.49 1.12 4.30
C TYR A 25 1.14 2.45 3.61
N ARG A 26 0.22 3.24 4.18
CA ARG A 26 -0.19 4.54 3.62
C ARG A 26 0.99 5.51 3.53
N LEU A 27 1.78 5.63 4.60
CA LEU A 27 2.98 6.47 4.60
C LEU A 27 3.96 6.04 3.50
N MET A 28 4.23 4.73 3.39
CA MET A 28 5.15 4.22 2.36
C MET A 28 4.59 4.44 0.95
N ALA A 29 3.30 4.20 0.72
CA ALA A 29 2.68 4.37 -0.59
C ALA A 29 2.74 5.83 -1.06
N TRP A 30 2.52 6.78 -0.15
CA TRP A 30 2.64 8.22 -0.44
C TRP A 30 4.10 8.63 -0.72
N ILE A 31 5.06 8.21 0.11
CA ILE A 31 6.47 8.54 -0.09
C ILE A 31 6.97 7.99 -1.42
N VAL A 32 6.75 6.69 -1.69
CA VAL A 32 7.19 6.02 -2.92
C VAL A 32 6.48 6.61 -4.13
N GLY A 33 5.17 6.87 -4.02
CA GLY A 33 4.37 7.49 -5.09
C GLY A 33 4.86 8.88 -5.47
N VAL A 34 5.16 9.73 -4.48
CA VAL A 34 5.71 11.09 -4.73
C VAL A 34 7.10 11.00 -5.36
N LEU A 35 7.99 10.15 -4.86
CA LEU A 35 9.32 9.96 -5.46
C LEU A 35 9.22 9.51 -6.92
N LEU A 36 8.32 8.57 -7.22
CA LEU A 36 8.10 8.09 -8.58
C LEU A 36 7.55 9.20 -9.49
N VAL A 37 6.59 10.01 -9.01
CA VAL A 37 6.08 11.17 -9.76
C VAL A 37 7.18 12.18 -10.03
N VAL A 38 8.02 12.51 -9.05
CA VAL A 38 9.17 13.42 -9.25
C VAL A 38 10.14 12.84 -10.28
N LEU A 39 10.46 11.55 -10.20
CA LEU A 39 11.37 10.89 -11.13
C LEU A 39 10.83 10.93 -12.56
N VAL A 40 9.55 10.66 -12.76
CA VAL A 40 8.93 10.63 -14.09
C VAL A 40 8.65 12.04 -14.64
N VAL A 41 8.10 12.95 -13.84
CA VAL A 41 7.65 14.27 -14.31
C VAL A 41 8.79 15.28 -14.36
N ILE A 42 9.81 15.16 -13.49
CA ILE A 42 10.95 16.08 -13.45
C ILE A 42 12.21 15.39 -13.94
N GLY A 43 12.52 14.20 -13.41
CA GLY A 43 13.76 13.48 -13.72
C GLY A 43 13.87 13.08 -15.19
N MET A 44 12.81 12.54 -15.78
CA MET A 44 12.83 12.13 -17.19
C MET A 44 12.97 13.34 -18.13
N PRO A 45 12.15 14.42 -18.03
CA PRO A 45 12.35 15.59 -18.87
C PRO A 45 13.74 16.22 -18.71
N LEU A 46 14.25 16.34 -17.47
CA LEU A 46 15.57 16.91 -17.26
C LEU A 46 16.69 16.05 -17.87
N LYS A 47 16.55 14.72 -17.81
CA LYS A 47 17.50 13.79 -18.44
C LYS A 47 17.47 13.86 -19.96
N TYR A 48 16.29 13.81 -20.57
CA TYR A 48 16.17 13.75 -22.03
C TYR A 48 16.32 15.11 -22.72
N PHE A 49 15.82 16.19 -22.12
CA PHE A 49 15.90 17.54 -22.71
C PHE A 49 17.08 18.37 -22.19
N GLY A 50 17.49 18.17 -20.93
CA GLY A 50 18.55 18.94 -20.28
C GLY A 50 19.89 18.21 -20.15
N GLY A 51 19.98 16.94 -20.56
CA GLY A 51 21.19 16.13 -20.45
C GLY A 51 21.69 15.90 -19.02
N ASN A 52 20.85 16.13 -18.01
CA ASN A 52 21.23 16.05 -16.61
C ASN A 52 20.46 14.92 -15.92
N ASP A 53 21.20 13.92 -15.44
CA ASP A 53 20.69 12.70 -14.83
C ASP A 53 20.66 12.76 -13.28
N LEU A 54 21.04 13.89 -12.67
CA LEU A 54 21.18 14.04 -11.22
C LEU A 54 19.88 13.70 -10.49
N VAL A 55 18.73 14.14 -10.99
CA VAL A 55 17.42 13.85 -10.38
C VAL A 55 17.12 12.35 -10.44
N VAL A 56 17.41 11.69 -11.57
CA VAL A 56 17.18 10.25 -11.70
C VAL A 56 18.08 9.46 -10.74
N THR A 57 19.34 9.86 -10.59
CA THR A 57 20.29 9.20 -9.69
C THR A 57 19.93 9.41 -8.21
N VAL A 58 19.64 10.65 -7.82
CA VAL A 58 19.38 11.02 -6.41
C VAL A 58 17.98 10.58 -5.95
N VAL A 59 16.98 10.56 -6.83
CA VAL A 59 15.60 10.17 -6.48
C VAL A 59 15.34 8.68 -6.76
N GLY A 60 15.94 8.14 -7.82
CA GLY A 60 15.74 6.74 -8.21
C GLY A 60 16.32 5.74 -7.22
N SER A 61 17.50 6.02 -6.67
CA SER A 61 18.12 5.11 -5.70
C SER A 61 17.30 5.00 -4.40
N PRO A 62 16.86 6.10 -3.75
CA PRO A 62 15.93 6.04 -2.62
C PRO A 62 14.59 5.39 -2.97
N HIS A 63 14.03 5.67 -4.16
CA HIS A 63 12.77 5.06 -4.59
C HIS A 63 12.88 3.53 -4.63
N GLY A 64 13.96 2.97 -5.22
CA GLY A 64 14.15 1.52 -5.28
C GLY A 64 14.20 0.86 -3.89
N TRP A 65 14.92 1.46 -2.93
CA TRP A 65 14.98 0.95 -1.55
C TRP A 65 13.64 1.07 -0.83
N LEU A 66 12.98 2.22 -0.92
CA LEU A 66 11.68 2.46 -0.30
C LEU A 66 10.57 1.62 -0.92
N TYR A 67 10.67 1.29 -2.21
CA TYR A 67 9.75 0.39 -2.88
C TYR A 67 9.78 -1.02 -2.26
N MET A 68 10.96 -1.54 -1.87
CA MET A 68 11.02 -2.82 -1.14
C MET A 68 10.32 -2.75 0.22
N ILE A 69 10.46 -1.62 0.93
CA ILE A 69 9.76 -1.39 2.20
C ILE A 69 8.24 -1.29 1.98
N LEU A 70 7.80 -0.64 0.91
CA LEU A 70 6.39 -0.61 0.50
C LEU A 70 5.86 -2.03 0.29
N LEU A 71 6.60 -2.91 -0.40
CA LEU A 71 6.16 -4.30 -0.61
C LEU A 71 6.03 -5.06 0.71
N ILE A 72 6.96 -4.87 1.65
CA ILE A 72 6.90 -5.50 2.97
C ILE A 72 5.67 -5.01 3.75
N THR A 73 5.43 -3.69 3.77
CA THR A 73 4.26 -3.12 4.47
C THR A 73 2.94 -3.49 3.82
N ALA A 74 2.90 -3.57 2.49
CA ALA A 74 1.74 -4.05 1.74
C ALA A 74 1.46 -5.53 2.01
N TYR A 75 2.51 -6.36 2.08
CA TYR A 75 2.41 -7.76 2.45
C TYR A 75 1.92 -7.93 3.89
N ASP A 76 2.52 -7.25 4.86
CA ASP A 76 2.10 -7.28 6.27
C ASP A 76 0.63 -6.90 6.43
N LEU A 77 0.20 -5.77 5.85
CA LEU A 77 -1.20 -5.37 5.85
C LEU A 77 -2.09 -6.41 5.17
N GLY A 78 -1.72 -6.82 3.96
CA GLY A 78 -2.49 -7.77 3.15
C GLY A 78 -2.65 -9.13 3.82
N ARG A 79 -1.66 -9.62 4.58
CA ARG A 79 -1.81 -10.86 5.35
C ARG A 79 -2.73 -10.69 6.54
N ARG A 80 -2.69 -9.55 7.24
CA ARG A 80 -3.59 -9.25 8.36
C ARG A 80 -5.05 -9.14 7.93
N VAL A 81 -5.32 -8.53 6.78
CA VAL A 81 -6.70 -8.40 6.25
C VAL A 81 -7.06 -9.46 5.20
N LYS A 82 -6.22 -10.50 5.06
CA LYS A 82 -6.41 -11.67 4.17
C LYS A 82 -6.70 -11.30 2.71
N TRP A 83 -5.93 -10.38 2.16
CA TRP A 83 -5.99 -10.07 0.73
C TRP A 83 -5.48 -11.22 -0.14
N PRO A 84 -6.08 -11.41 -1.32
CA PRO A 84 -5.58 -12.36 -2.30
C PRO A 84 -4.23 -11.88 -2.85
N TRP A 85 -3.37 -12.82 -3.22
CA TRP A 85 -2.06 -12.55 -3.82
C TRP A 85 -2.12 -11.62 -5.05
N MET A 86 -3.21 -11.69 -5.83
CA MET A 86 -3.43 -10.79 -6.95
C MET A 86 -3.47 -9.31 -6.54
N ARG A 87 -4.03 -8.98 -5.37
CA ARG A 87 -4.04 -7.59 -4.90
C ARG A 87 -2.64 -7.12 -4.52
N LEU A 88 -1.83 -7.97 -3.90
CA LEU A 88 -0.43 -7.64 -3.61
C LEU A 88 0.36 -7.40 -4.90
N LEU A 89 0.11 -8.20 -5.93
CA LEU A 89 0.74 -8.03 -7.24
C LEU A 89 0.31 -6.72 -7.90
N LEU A 90 -0.97 -6.34 -7.80
CA LEU A 90 -1.46 -5.03 -8.28
C LEU A 90 -0.81 -3.87 -7.52
N ILE A 91 -0.60 -3.98 -6.20
CA ILE A 91 0.11 -2.96 -5.41
C ILE A 91 1.58 -2.86 -5.85
N ALA A 92 2.23 -4.00 -6.08
CA ALA A 92 3.61 -4.03 -6.59
C ALA A 92 3.71 -3.33 -7.95
N LEU A 93 2.84 -3.68 -8.90
CA LEU A 93 2.76 -2.98 -10.18
C LEU A 93 2.40 -1.50 -10.02
N GLY A 94 1.61 -1.16 -9.01
CA GLY A 94 1.27 0.23 -8.70
C GLY A 94 2.45 1.08 -8.25
N GLY A 95 3.45 0.47 -7.62
CA GLY A 95 4.66 1.16 -7.21
C GLY A 95 5.63 1.48 -8.35
N THR A 96 5.39 0.98 -9.57
CA THR A 96 6.24 1.24 -10.76
C THR A 96 5.57 2.12 -11.80
N VAL A 97 4.23 2.25 -11.77
CA VAL A 97 3.48 3.14 -12.65
C VAL A 97 3.18 4.46 -11.93
N PRO A 98 3.54 5.62 -12.50
CA PRO A 98 3.26 6.91 -11.87
C PRO A 98 1.77 7.04 -11.58
N PHE A 99 1.45 7.63 -10.44
CA PHE A 99 0.11 7.81 -9.90
C PHE A 99 -0.63 6.55 -9.42
N MET A 100 -0.27 5.35 -9.89
CA MET A 100 -0.98 4.13 -9.53
C MET A 100 -0.82 3.79 -8.03
N SER A 101 0.30 4.14 -7.40
CA SER A 101 0.49 4.04 -5.94
C SER A 101 -0.62 4.74 -5.13
N PHE A 102 -1.08 5.91 -5.55
CA PHE A 102 -2.15 6.64 -4.85
C PHE A 102 -3.51 5.96 -5.01
N VAL A 103 -3.77 5.43 -6.20
CA VAL A 103 -5.01 4.69 -6.49
C VAL A 103 -5.04 3.40 -5.68
N ALA A 104 -3.92 2.66 -5.65
CA ALA A 104 -3.78 1.46 -4.83
C ALA A 104 -3.98 1.76 -3.34
N GLU A 105 -3.38 2.85 -2.82
CA GLU A 105 -3.55 3.29 -1.43
C GLU A 105 -5.00 3.64 -1.11
N TYR A 106 -5.68 4.36 -2.01
CA TYR A 106 -7.08 4.73 -1.83
C TYR A 106 -7.99 3.49 -1.72
N TYR A 107 -7.87 2.54 -2.64
CA TYR A 107 -8.69 1.32 -2.61
C TYR A 107 -8.35 0.42 -1.42
N ALA A 108 -7.06 0.29 -1.09
CA ALA A 108 -6.59 -0.40 0.10
C ALA A 108 -7.24 0.18 1.37
N THR A 109 -7.17 1.49 1.55
CA THR A 109 -7.72 2.17 2.73
C THR A 109 -9.24 2.02 2.80
N LYS A 110 -9.94 2.14 1.68
CA LYS A 110 -11.40 1.97 1.62
C LYS A 110 -11.81 0.55 2.03
N ASP A 111 -11.12 -0.46 1.50
CA ASP A 111 -11.38 -1.87 1.81
C ASP A 111 -11.11 -2.19 3.29
N VAL A 112 -9.97 -1.74 3.84
CA VAL A 112 -9.65 -1.96 5.25
C VAL A 112 -10.69 -1.28 6.15
N LYS A 113 -11.05 -0.02 5.87
CA LYS A 113 -12.07 0.69 6.66
C LYS A 113 -13.43 -0.02 6.64
N HIS A 114 -13.85 -0.52 5.48
CA HIS A 114 -15.10 -1.26 5.36
C HIS A 114 -15.06 -2.56 6.18
N ARG A 115 -13.95 -3.30 6.13
CA ARG A 115 -13.77 -4.51 6.93
C ARG A 115 -13.76 -4.22 8.44
N LEU A 116 -13.12 -3.12 8.86
CA LEU A 116 -13.10 -2.71 10.27
C LEU A 116 -14.49 -2.31 10.78
N ALA A 117 -15.27 -1.58 9.98
CA ALA A 117 -16.64 -1.21 10.34
C ALA A 117 -17.54 -2.44 10.55
N ALA A 118 -17.42 -3.46 9.70
CA ALA A 118 -18.17 -4.70 9.83
C ALA A 118 -17.84 -5.48 11.12
N VAL A 119 -16.60 -5.38 11.64
CA VAL A 119 -16.21 -5.97 12.93
C VAL A 119 -16.81 -5.20 14.10
N GLU A 120 -16.80 -3.86 14.02
CA GLU A 120 -17.35 -2.97 15.04
C GLU A 120 -18.90 -3.11 15.13
N GLU A 121 -19.60 -3.29 14.01
CA GLU A 121 -21.06 -3.52 13.95
C GLU A 121 -21.49 -4.95 14.36
N GLY A 122 -20.61 -5.94 14.20
CA GLY A 122 -20.87 -7.34 14.54
C GLY A 122 -20.53 -7.71 15.99
N ALA A 123 -19.88 -6.83 16.75
CA ALA A 123 -19.64 -7.03 18.17
C ALA A 123 -20.98 -6.85 18.93
N PRO A 124 -21.52 -7.90 19.59
CA PRO A 124 -22.76 -7.74 20.35
C PRO A 124 -22.57 -6.64 21.41
N GLU A 125 -23.54 -5.72 21.50
CA GLU A 125 -23.64 -4.79 22.62
C GLU A 125 -23.60 -5.61 23.91
N VAL A 126 -22.50 -5.49 24.66
CA VAL A 126 -22.38 -6.07 25.99
C VAL A 126 -23.32 -5.27 26.90
N SER A 127 -24.56 -5.74 27.02
CA SER A 127 -25.55 -5.30 28.01
C SER A 127 -25.37 -6.03 29.33
#